data_AF-A0A7C6XUR1-F1
#
_entry.id   AF-A0A7C6XUR1-F1
#
_cell.length_a   1.000
_cell.length_b   1.000
_cell.length_c   1.000
_cell.angle_alpha   90.00
_cell.angle_beta   90.00
_cell.angle_gamma   90.00
#
_symmetry.space_group_name_H-M   'P 1'
#
loop_
_entity.id
_entity.type
_entity.pdbx_description
1 polymer ?
#
loop_
_entity_poly.entity_id
_entity_poly.type
_entity_poly.pdbx_seq_one_letter_code
_entity_poly.pdbx_strand_id
1 'polypeptide(L)'
;MNATDGTCSVVRTHNKAVAIYWDQRGSTFVSELLALAIVGATLMILLGGLGVGSRGVLAVERRVSAEHYAREQMDAIKEAPYSPDPPASPYPTIETTDAYELTVTVEGWNPLTERFEPFPLDDSGLQRVEVAVYVTLNPERPVFVLEDYKGDRP
;
A
#
# COMPACT_ATOMS: atom_id res chain seq x y z
N MET A 1 -60.57 -5.73 98.00
CA MET A 1 -59.72 -6.69 97.24
C MET A 1 -60.11 -6.60 95.77
N ASN A 2 -59.23 -6.02 94.94
CA ASN A 2 -59.16 -5.98 93.47
C ASN A 2 -57.75 -5.41 93.19
N ALA A 3 -56.78 -6.13 92.61
CA ALA A 3 -56.61 -6.44 91.18
C ALA A 3 -56.74 -5.13 90.35
N THR A 4 -55.74 -4.60 89.63
CA THR A 4 -54.76 -5.14 88.67
C THR A 4 -53.74 -4.02 88.37
N ASP A 5 -52.44 -4.26 88.31
CA ASP A 5 -51.63 -4.58 87.11
C ASP A 5 -51.62 -3.49 86.01
N GLY A 6 -50.43 -2.99 85.65
CA GLY A 6 -50.26 -1.83 84.76
C GLY A 6 -48.83 -1.60 84.21
N THR A 7 -48.29 -2.64 83.58
CA THR A 7 -47.49 -2.64 82.33
C THR A 7 -46.37 -1.61 82.09
N CYS A 8 -45.14 -2.16 82.10
CA CYS A 8 -43.92 -1.63 81.48
C CYS A 8 -44.06 -1.56 79.94
N SER A 9 -43.90 -0.37 79.36
CA SER A 9 -43.92 -0.13 77.90
C SER A 9 -42.49 -0.17 77.35
N VAL A 10 -42.13 -1.25 76.66
CA VAL A 10 -40.89 -1.39 75.90
C VAL A 10 -41.16 -0.95 74.45
N VAL A 11 -40.74 0.27 74.11
CA VAL A 11 -40.81 0.81 72.75
C VAL A 11 -39.70 0.16 71.91
N ARG A 12 -40.07 -0.88 71.15
CA ARG A 12 -39.19 -1.55 70.17
C ARG A 12 -39.37 -0.91 68.79
N THR A 13 -38.58 0.11 68.47
CA THR A 13 -38.50 0.71 67.14
C THR A 13 -37.92 -0.30 66.14
N HIS A 14 -38.77 -0.80 65.26
CA HIS A 14 -38.37 -1.62 64.11
C HIS A 14 -37.87 -0.69 63.00
N ASN A 15 -36.55 -0.54 62.88
CA ASN A 15 -35.94 0.00 61.67
C ASN A 15 -36.08 -1.04 60.56
N LYS A 16 -37.14 -0.92 59.75
CA LYS A 16 -37.24 -1.63 58.48
C LYS A 16 -36.29 -0.96 57.50
N ALA A 17 -35.11 -1.55 57.31
CA ALA A 17 -34.27 -1.24 56.18
C ALA A 17 -35.03 -1.61 54.90
N VAL A 18 -35.56 -0.59 54.22
CA VAL A 18 -36.17 -0.75 52.90
C VAL A 18 -35.03 -0.97 51.92
N ALA A 19 -34.74 -2.23 51.62
CA ALA A 19 -33.88 -2.60 50.51
C ALA A 19 -34.61 -2.25 49.20
N ILE A 20 -34.24 -1.13 48.59
CA ILE A 20 -34.72 -0.75 47.27
C ILE A 20 -34.01 -1.65 46.26
N TYR A 21 -34.62 -2.80 45.95
CA TYR A 21 -34.26 -3.61 44.79
C TYR A 21 -34.76 -2.87 43.54
N TRP A 22 -33.94 -1.95 43.04
CA TRP A 22 -34.11 -1.46 41.67
C TRP A 22 -33.96 -2.65 40.73
N ASP A 23 -34.86 -2.73 39.75
CA ASP A 23 -34.94 -3.78 38.75
C ASP A 23 -33.63 -3.90 37.94
N GLN A 24 -32.70 -4.72 38.43
CA GLN A 24 -31.38 -4.95 37.83
C GLN A 24 -31.44 -5.76 36.53
N ARG A 25 -32.61 -6.31 36.16
CA ARG A 25 -32.75 -7.17 34.99
C ARG A 25 -32.65 -6.39 33.66
N GLY A 26 -32.99 -5.10 33.65
CA GLY A 26 -32.87 -4.25 32.47
C GLY A 26 -31.45 -3.72 32.20
N SER A 27 -30.63 -3.56 33.25
CA SER A 27 -29.29 -2.97 33.12
C SER A 27 -28.26 -3.93 32.51
N THR A 28 -28.41 -5.24 32.72
CA THR A 28 -27.45 -6.25 32.25
C THR A 28 -27.44 -6.34 30.73
N PHE A 29 -28.61 -6.33 30.08
CA PHE A 29 -28.72 -6.41 28.63
C PHE A 29 -28.07 -5.22 27.91
N VAL A 30 -28.28 -4.00 28.43
CA VAL A 30 -27.65 -2.79 27.87
C VAL A 30 -26.12 -2.84 28.01
N SER A 31 -25.63 -3.34 29.15
CA SER A 31 -24.19 -3.46 29.38
C SER A 31 -23.52 -4.47 28.43
N GLU A 32 -24.19 -5.59 28.15
CA GLU A 32 -23.69 -6.60 27.20
C GLU A 32 -23.68 -6.07 25.76
N LEU A 33 -24.74 -5.36 25.36
CA LEU A 33 -24.82 -4.74 24.03
C LEU A 33 -23.71 -3.68 23.85
N LEU A 34 -23.46 -2.86 24.87
CA LEU A 34 -22.39 -1.88 24.85
C LEU A 34 -21.01 -2.56 24.73
N ALA A 35 -20.77 -3.64 25.48
CA ALA A 35 -19.53 -4.40 25.38
C ALA A 35 -19.34 -4.97 23.97
N LEU A 36 -20.38 -5.55 23.38
CA LEU A 36 -20.36 -6.07 22.02
C LEU A 36 -20.08 -4.95 21.00
N ALA A 37 -20.67 -3.77 21.18
CA ALA A 37 -20.44 -2.63 20.31
C ALA A 37 -18.97 -2.17 20.32
N ILE A 38 -18.35 -2.10 21.50
CA ILE A 38 -16.93 -1.72 21.63
C ILE A 38 -16.02 -2.76 20.98
N VAL A 39 -16.27 -4.05 21.21
CA VAL A 39 -15.49 -5.13 20.60
C VAL A 39 -15.64 -5.12 19.08
N GLY A 40 -16.87 -4.97 18.59
CA GLY A 40 -17.16 -4.87 17.15
C GLY A 40 -16.46 -3.68 16.50
N ALA A 41 -16.52 -2.50 17.12
CA ALA A 41 -15.83 -1.30 16.63
C ALA A 41 -14.30 -1.50 16.59
N THR A 42 -13.73 -2.08 17.66
CA THR A 42 -12.29 -2.37 17.73
C THR A 42 -11.85 -3.32 16.62
N LEU A 43 -12.62 -4.38 16.38
CA LEU A 43 -12.33 -5.34 15.31
C LEU A 43 -12.38 -4.69 13.94
N MET A 44 -13.36 -3.82 13.68
CA MET A 44 -13.48 -3.10 12.41
C MET A 44 -12.29 -2.17 12.16
N ILE A 45 -11.81 -1.45 13.19
CA ILE A 45 -10.62 -0.60 13.09
C ILE A 45 -9.38 -1.45 12.76
N LEU A 46 -9.21 -2.59 13.44
CA LEU A 46 -8.09 -3.49 13.22
C LEU A 46 -8.09 -4.07 11.80
N LEU A 47 -9.24 -4.56 11.33
CA LEU A 47 -9.39 -5.07 9.96
C LEU A 47 -9.15 -3.98 8.92
N GLY A 48 -9.62 -2.76 9.17
CA GLY A 48 -9.34 -1.60 8.32
C GLY A 48 -7.85 -1.32 8.20
N GLY A 49 -7.13 -1.33 9.33
CA GLY A 49 -5.67 -1.15 9.37
C GLY A 49 -4.92 -2.23 8.57
N LEU A 50 -5.29 -3.50 8.75
CA LEU A 50 -4.69 -4.62 8.00
C LEU A 50 -4.93 -4.51 6.50
N GLY A 51 -6.14 -4.11 6.08
CA GLY A 51 -6.48 -3.93 4.68
C GLY A 51 -5.63 -2.85 3.99
N VAL A 52 -5.39 -1.74 4.66
CA VAL A 52 -4.49 -0.68 4.15
C VAL A 52 -3.05 -1.17 4.10
N GLY A 53 -2.57 -1.85 5.14
CA GLY A 53 -1.22 -2.41 5.19
C GLY A 53 -0.94 -3.40 4.05
N SER A 54 -1.86 -4.32 3.78
CA SER A 54 -1.73 -5.30 2.69
C SER A 54 -1.60 -4.64 1.31
N ARG A 55 -2.41 -3.62 1.03
CA ARG A 55 -2.31 -2.87 -0.24
C ARG A 55 -1.00 -2.10 -0.35
N GLY A 56 -0.49 -1.57 0.76
CA GLY A 56 0.83 -0.92 0.80
C GLY A 56 1.96 -1.86 0.42
N VAL A 57 1.97 -3.07 0.96
CA VAL A 57 2.99 -4.09 0.64
C VAL A 57 2.94 -4.45 -0.84
N LEU A 58 1.76 -4.72 -1.40
CA LEU A 58 1.61 -5.04 -2.82
C LEU A 58 2.10 -3.90 -3.74
N ALA A 59 1.92 -2.64 -3.35
CA ALA A 59 2.42 -1.51 -4.11
C ALA A 59 3.96 -1.45 -4.12
N VAL A 60 4.59 -1.76 -2.98
CA VAL A 60 6.06 -1.83 -2.86
C VAL A 60 6.62 -2.99 -3.66
N GLU A 61 6.02 -4.18 -3.54
CA GLU A 61 6.45 -5.38 -4.28
C GLU A 61 6.42 -5.12 -5.79
N ARG A 62 5.33 -4.54 -6.31
CA ARG A 62 5.23 -4.17 -7.74
C ARG A 62 6.35 -3.23 -8.18
N ARG A 63 6.66 -2.23 -7.35
CA ARG A 63 7.73 -1.27 -7.66
C ARG A 63 9.10 -1.94 -7.67
N VAL A 64 9.39 -2.80 -6.72
CA VAL A 64 10.67 -3.53 -6.64
C VAL A 64 10.84 -4.47 -7.82
N SER A 65 9.79 -5.20 -8.22
CA SER A 65 9.82 -6.04 -9.42
C SER A 65 10.02 -5.22 -10.69
N ALA A 66 9.29 -4.11 -10.85
CA ALA A 66 9.45 -3.23 -12.01
C ALA A 66 10.87 -2.63 -12.08
N GLU A 67 11.42 -2.19 -10.95
CA GLU A 67 12.80 -1.70 -10.87
C GLU A 67 13.84 -2.77 -11.22
N HIS A 68 13.61 -4.02 -10.78
CA HIS A 68 14.46 -5.14 -11.14
C HIS A 68 14.50 -5.37 -12.66
N TYR A 69 13.33 -5.45 -13.31
CA TYR A 69 13.26 -5.61 -14.77
C TYR A 69 13.87 -4.43 -15.52
N ALA A 70 13.65 -3.19 -15.06
CA ALA A 70 14.25 -2.02 -15.68
C ALA A 70 15.77 -2.06 -15.63
N ARG A 71 16.35 -2.48 -14.49
CA ARG A 71 17.80 -2.62 -14.32
C ARG A 71 18.35 -3.74 -15.19
N GLU A 72 17.71 -4.91 -15.17
CA GLU A 72 18.14 -6.06 -15.97
C GLU A 72 18.11 -5.73 -17.47
N GLN A 73 17.06 -5.04 -17.93
CA GLN A 73 16.96 -4.55 -19.30
C GLN A 73 18.06 -3.52 -19.61
N MET A 74 18.35 -2.60 -18.69
CA MET A 74 19.41 -1.61 -18.87
C MET A 74 20.80 -2.27 -18.91
N ASP A 75 21.03 -3.29 -18.10
CA ASP A 75 22.27 -4.06 -18.10
C ASP A 75 22.44 -4.83 -19.42
N ALA A 76 21.38 -5.47 -19.92
CA ALA A 76 21.38 -6.10 -21.25
C ALA A 76 21.69 -5.10 -22.38
N ILE A 77 21.13 -3.88 -22.31
CA ILE A 77 21.44 -2.80 -23.26
C ILE A 77 22.90 -2.39 -23.17
N LYS A 78 23.47 -2.30 -21.97
CA LYS A 78 24.88 -1.92 -21.76
C LYS A 78 25.85 -2.99 -22.27
N GLU A 79 25.51 -4.25 -22.13
CA GLU A 79 26.32 -5.38 -22.60
C GLU A 79 26.30 -5.53 -24.13
N ALA A 80 25.20 -5.14 -24.79
CA ALA A 80 25.11 -5.14 -26.24
C ALA A 80 26.13 -4.17 -26.88
N PRO A 81 26.58 -4.39 -28.12
CA PRO A 81 27.32 -3.39 -28.88
C PRO A 81 26.54 -2.09 -29.04
N TYR A 82 27.24 -0.98 -29.30
CA TYR A 82 26.58 0.28 -29.68
C TYR A 82 25.83 0.10 -31.01
N SER A 83 24.58 0.55 -31.07
CA SER A 83 23.76 0.50 -32.28
C SER A 83 23.44 1.92 -32.75
N PRO A 84 24.03 2.41 -33.86
CA PRO A 84 23.80 3.78 -34.34
C PRO A 84 22.38 3.99 -34.89
N ASP A 85 21.70 2.91 -35.27
CA ASP A 85 20.31 2.94 -35.78
C ASP A 85 19.45 1.90 -35.04
N PRO A 86 18.93 2.23 -33.84
CA PRO A 86 18.13 1.30 -33.04
C PRO A 86 16.87 0.74 -33.74
N PRO A 87 16.15 1.46 -34.62
CA PRO A 87 15.04 0.90 -35.40
C PRO A 87 15.44 -0.21 -36.35
N ALA A 88 16.62 -0.09 -36.97
CA ALA A 88 17.13 -1.12 -37.87
C ALA A 88 17.79 -2.28 -37.10
N SER A 89 18.44 -1.97 -35.98
CA SER A 89 19.10 -2.94 -35.10
C SER A 89 18.75 -2.64 -33.64
N PRO A 90 17.59 -3.13 -33.15
CA PRO A 90 17.13 -2.86 -31.79
C PRO A 90 18.02 -3.54 -30.76
N TYR A 91 18.10 -2.93 -29.59
CA TYR A 91 18.73 -3.56 -28.44
C TYR A 91 17.96 -4.83 -28.02
N PRO A 92 18.64 -5.80 -27.37
CA PRO A 92 17.98 -7.00 -26.88
C PRO A 92 16.92 -6.62 -25.84
N THR A 93 15.76 -7.28 -25.90
CA THR A 93 14.70 -7.14 -24.89
C THR A 93 14.71 -8.38 -24.00
N ILE A 94 14.65 -8.19 -22.69
CA ILE A 94 14.53 -9.29 -21.72
C ILE A 94 13.10 -9.82 -21.68
N GLU A 95 12.95 -11.08 -21.32
CA GLU A 95 11.63 -11.68 -21.09
C GLU A 95 11.09 -11.23 -19.73
N THR A 96 9.85 -10.75 -19.70
CA THR A 96 9.12 -10.46 -18.47
C THR A 96 8.03 -11.49 -18.22
N THR A 97 7.50 -11.51 -17.01
CA THR A 97 6.23 -12.21 -16.73
C THR A 97 5.05 -11.46 -17.36
N ASP A 98 3.95 -12.17 -17.66
CA ASP A 98 2.69 -11.60 -18.21
C ASP A 98 2.09 -10.41 -17.43
N ALA A 99 2.54 -10.16 -16.21
CA ALA A 99 2.11 -9.04 -15.37
C ALA A 99 2.77 -7.69 -15.72
N TYR A 100 3.88 -7.69 -16.47
CA TYR A 100 4.64 -6.50 -16.80
C TYR A 100 5.00 -6.41 -18.28
N GLU A 101 5.00 -5.19 -18.80
CA GLU A 101 5.45 -4.85 -20.15
C GLU A 101 6.62 -3.87 -20.08
N LEU A 102 7.57 -4.00 -21.00
CA LEU A 102 8.74 -3.13 -21.10
C LEU A 102 8.65 -2.28 -22.36
N THR A 103 9.09 -1.03 -22.26
CA THR A 103 9.31 -0.15 -23.39
C THR A 103 10.71 0.43 -23.28
N VAL A 104 11.46 0.35 -24.38
CA VAL A 104 12.80 0.95 -24.50
C VAL A 104 12.70 2.09 -25.52
N THR A 105 13.07 3.29 -25.10
CA THR A 105 13.18 4.46 -25.98
C THR A 105 14.64 4.86 -26.06
N VAL A 106 15.13 5.05 -27.28
CA VAL A 106 16.52 5.43 -27.54
C VAL A 106 16.53 6.69 -28.37
N GLU A 107 17.30 7.67 -27.93
CA GLU A 107 17.52 8.94 -28.62
C GLU A 107 19.01 9.21 -28.73
N GLY A 108 19.47 9.67 -29.89
CA GLY A 108 20.87 10.02 -30.11
C GLY A 108 21.12 11.50 -29.78
N TRP A 109 22.33 11.82 -29.33
CA TRP A 109 22.77 13.20 -29.12
C TRP A 109 23.12 13.85 -30.46
N ASN A 110 22.40 14.92 -30.78
CA ASN A 110 22.66 15.76 -31.94
C ASN A 110 23.51 16.98 -31.54
N PRO A 111 24.78 17.08 -31.98
CA PRO A 111 25.66 18.19 -31.61
C PRO A 111 25.28 19.52 -32.27
N LEU A 112 24.48 19.51 -33.35
CA LEU A 112 24.04 20.73 -34.04
C LEU A 112 22.88 21.41 -33.34
N THR A 113 21.98 20.63 -32.73
CA THR A 113 20.81 21.14 -31.98
C THR A 113 21.01 21.12 -30.47
N GLU A 114 22.10 20.51 -29.99
CA GLU A 114 22.44 20.33 -28.58
C GLU A 114 21.32 19.62 -27.79
N ARG A 115 20.68 18.62 -28.40
CA ARG A 115 19.54 17.89 -27.83
C ARG A 115 19.59 16.41 -28.18
N PHE A 116 18.90 15.61 -27.37
CA PHE A 116 18.57 14.23 -27.72
C PHE A 116 17.38 14.22 -28.68
N GLU A 117 17.54 13.51 -29.80
CA GLU A 117 16.54 13.42 -30.84
C GLU A 117 16.36 11.95 -31.26
N PRO A 118 15.16 11.56 -31.72
CA PRO A 118 14.98 10.26 -32.35
C PRO A 118 15.77 10.24 -33.67
N PHE A 119 16.79 9.40 -33.75
CA PHE A 119 17.55 9.11 -34.98
C PHE A 119 18.21 10.35 -35.62
N PRO A 120 19.14 11.02 -34.91
CA PRO A 120 19.88 12.12 -35.51
C PRO A 120 20.70 11.63 -36.69
N LEU A 121 20.77 12.44 -37.76
CA LEU A 121 21.63 12.14 -38.93
C LEU A 121 23.12 12.16 -38.55
N ASP A 122 23.49 13.04 -37.63
CA ASP A 122 24.83 13.16 -37.07
C ASP A 122 24.84 12.60 -35.64
N ASP A 123 24.95 11.28 -35.53
CA ASP A 123 25.15 10.62 -34.25
C ASP A 123 26.58 10.87 -33.75
N SER A 124 26.69 11.58 -32.64
CA SER A 124 27.96 11.86 -31.96
C SER A 124 28.55 10.65 -31.20
N GLY A 125 27.87 9.50 -31.25
CA GLY A 125 28.24 8.32 -30.49
C GLY A 125 27.77 8.40 -29.04
N LEU A 126 26.70 9.14 -28.76
CA LEU A 126 26.08 9.21 -27.43
C LEU A 126 24.57 9.05 -27.57
N GLN A 127 24.02 8.09 -26.84
CA GLN A 127 22.59 7.81 -26.79
C GLN A 127 22.06 7.94 -25.37
N ARG A 128 20.88 8.53 -25.26
CA ARG A 128 20.02 8.45 -24.08
C ARG A 128 19.08 7.27 -24.25
N VAL A 129 19.09 6.38 -23.27
CA VAL A 129 18.25 5.19 -23.23
C VAL A 129 17.31 5.32 -22.05
N GLU A 130 16.01 5.28 -22.32
CA GLU A 130 14.97 5.24 -21.31
C GLU A 130 14.29 3.86 -21.34
N VAL A 131 14.24 3.20 -20.19
CA VAL A 131 13.52 1.94 -19.99
C VAL A 131 12.34 2.21 -19.08
N ALA A 132 11.13 2.06 -19.60
CA ALA A 132 9.89 2.21 -18.86
C ALA A 132 9.22 0.84 -18.66
N VAL A 133 8.77 0.56 -17.44
CA VAL A 133 8.09 -0.69 -17.08
C VAL A 133 6.66 -0.40 -16.69
N TYR A 134 5.73 -1.09 -17.34
CA TYR A 134 4.30 -0.98 -17.15
C TYR A 134 3.75 -2.23 -16.51
N VAL A 135 2.65 -2.11 -15.79
CA VAL A 135 1.84 -3.28 -15.43
C VAL A 135 0.88 -3.51 -16.59
N THR A 136 0.77 -4.73 -17.08
CA THR A 136 -0.06 -5.09 -18.25
C THR A 136 -1.53 -4.66 -18.09
N LEU A 137 -2.04 -4.67 -16.86
CA LEU A 137 -3.39 -4.23 -16.53
C LEU A 137 -3.59 -2.70 -16.57
N ASN A 138 -2.51 -1.91 -16.65
CA ASN A 138 -2.55 -0.45 -16.72
C ASN A 138 -1.37 0.10 -17.55
N PRO A 139 -1.46 0.04 -18.88
CA PRO A 139 -0.38 0.45 -19.78
C PRO A 139 -0.22 1.97 -19.92
N GLU A 140 -1.14 2.78 -19.36
CA GLU A 140 -1.09 4.24 -19.53
C GLU A 140 -0.04 4.91 -18.63
N ARG A 141 0.40 4.23 -17.56
CA ARG A 141 1.32 4.81 -16.59
C ARG A 141 2.43 3.83 -16.22
N PRO A 142 3.71 4.20 -16.41
CA PRO A 142 4.80 3.34 -15.98
C PRO A 142 4.84 3.26 -14.46
N VAL A 143 5.10 2.06 -13.95
CA VAL A 143 5.38 1.81 -12.53
C VAL A 143 6.77 2.29 -12.17
N PHE A 144 7.71 2.14 -13.10
CA PHE A 144 9.10 2.55 -12.94
C PHE A 144 9.69 2.99 -14.28
N VAL A 145 10.56 3.99 -14.26
CA VAL A 145 11.30 4.50 -15.42
C VAL A 145 12.76 4.64 -15.01
N LEU A 146 13.66 4.11 -15.83
CA LEU A 146 15.10 4.20 -15.67
C LEU A 146 15.71 4.86 -16.91
N GLU A 147 16.39 5.98 -16.72
CA GLU A 147 17.17 6.65 -17.76
C GLU A 147 18.66 6.39 -17.54
N ASP A 148 19.39 6.10 -18.62
CA ASP A 148 20.84 6.04 -18.62
C ASP A 148 21.40 6.46 -19.99
N TYR A 149 22.72 6.58 -20.07
CA TYR A 149 23.43 7.04 -21.26
C TYR A 149 24.42 5.98 -21.73
N LYS A 150 24.45 5.75 -23.05
CA LYS A 150 25.38 4.83 -23.70
C LYS A 150 26.21 5.57 -24.72
N GLY A 151 27.53 5.49 -24.57
CA GLY A 151 28.46 6.00 -25.56
C GLY A 151 28.97 4.90 -26.49
N ASP A 152 29.31 5.27 -27.72
CA ASP A 152 30.12 4.46 -28.61
C ASP A 152 31.52 4.32 -27.99
N ARG A 153 31.90 3.09 -27.62
CA ARG A 153 33.18 2.79 -27.01
C ARG A 153 33.99 1.97 -28.01
N PRO A 154 35.24 2.36 -28.32
CA PRO A 154 36.12 1.60 -29.21
C PRO A 154 36.59 0.28 -28.60
#